data_AF-A0A0R2B257-F1
#
_entry.id   AF-A0A0R2B257-F1
#
_cell.length_a   1.000
_cell.length_b   1.000
_cell.length_c   1.000
_cell.angle_alpha   90.00
_cell.angle_beta   90.00
_cell.angle_gamma   90.00
#
_symmetry.space_group_name_H-M   'P 1'
#
loop_
_entity.id
_entity.type
_entity.pdbx_description
1 polymer ?
#
loop_
_entity_poly.entity_id
_entity_poly.type
_entity_poly.pdbx_seq_one_letter_code
_entity_poly.pdbx_strand_id
1 'polypeptide(L)'
;MGSEVDYKIVQGHYLLGGGQEANKYEFKIYRGHPDFEKITVDSVCWTFYQAEDILTPIPAIIRVQGVFSERNIVRVKLAKEQQRGYPILPIVKVIDDFDFELLEYMFAVHNRFQSDLSRLGYDGAAKDLDPRNLKRARIQREIHRLSHDGKGTRTIAEIMGISRNTVKKYLQLTTKEFLSETNNPLREYQRDILEHLYADHRVSIRHIYNELQEKYDNNIKVGYRQFARYVKNLREKHKIERN
;
A
#
# COMPACT_ATOMS: atom_id res chain seq x y z
N MET A 1 -12.61 37.45 -24.10
CA MET A 1 -11.22 37.26 -23.64
C MET A 1 -11.14 35.92 -22.96
N GLY A 2 -10.40 34.99 -23.57
CA GLY A 2 -10.44 33.56 -23.23
C GLY A 2 -9.80 33.31 -21.87
N SER A 3 -10.59 32.78 -20.95
CA SER A 3 -10.13 32.33 -19.63
C SER A 3 -9.06 31.25 -19.79
N GLU A 4 -7.83 31.64 -19.53
CA GLU A 4 -6.66 30.80 -19.44
C GLU A 4 -6.79 29.76 -18.34
N VAL A 5 -6.10 28.63 -18.52
CA VAL A 5 -6.08 27.55 -17.54
C VAL A 5 -4.95 27.82 -16.54
N ASP A 6 -5.28 27.83 -15.24
CA ASP A 6 -4.33 28.12 -14.16
C ASP A 6 -3.34 26.97 -13.87
N TYR A 7 -3.58 25.79 -14.45
CA TYR A 7 -2.82 24.57 -14.16
C TYR A 7 -2.56 23.74 -15.42
N LYS A 8 -1.45 23.00 -15.41
CA LYS A 8 -1.25 21.80 -16.24
C LYS A 8 -1.43 20.57 -15.34
N ILE A 9 -2.06 19.52 -15.87
CA ILE A 9 -2.13 18.22 -15.22
C ILE A 9 -0.97 17.38 -15.74
N VAL A 10 -0.20 16.83 -14.83
CA VAL A 10 1.00 16.03 -15.12
C VAL A 10 0.68 14.60 -14.72
N GLN A 11 0.89 13.67 -15.64
CA GLN A 11 0.79 12.24 -15.37
C GLN A 11 2.18 11.62 -15.34
N GLY A 12 2.46 10.79 -14.34
CA GLY A 12 3.78 10.18 -14.20
C GLY A 12 3.78 8.96 -13.29
N HIS A 13 4.96 8.37 -13.18
CA HIS A 13 5.25 7.21 -12.35
C HIS A 13 6.30 7.58 -11.30
N TYR A 14 6.16 7.07 -10.07
CA TYR A 14 7.21 7.23 -9.06
C TYR A 14 8.48 6.47 -9.46
N LEU A 15 9.62 7.10 -9.20
CA LEU A 15 10.94 6.48 -9.23
C LEU A 15 11.33 6.12 -7.80
N LEU A 16 11.45 4.83 -7.52
CA LEU A 16 11.83 4.27 -6.23
C LEU A 16 13.22 3.65 -6.30
N GLY A 17 13.82 3.34 -5.15
CA GLY A 17 15.10 2.62 -5.12
C GLY A 17 15.08 1.22 -5.72
N GLY A 18 13.91 0.63 -6.01
CA GLY A 18 13.79 -0.69 -6.66
C GLY A 18 13.29 -0.65 -8.11
N GLY A 19 13.00 0.52 -8.65
CA GLY A 19 12.49 0.66 -10.01
C GLY A 19 11.49 1.79 -10.17
N GLN A 20 10.86 1.82 -11.33
CA GLN A 20 9.66 2.62 -11.55
C GLN A 20 8.43 1.89 -11.01
N GLU A 21 7.53 2.60 -10.33
CA GLU A 21 6.23 2.03 -9.95
C GLU A 21 5.36 1.73 -11.19
N ALA A 22 4.61 0.63 -11.13
CA ALA A 22 3.70 0.24 -12.19
C ALA A 22 2.49 1.19 -12.34
N ASN A 23 2.04 1.77 -11.24
CA ASN A 23 0.88 2.66 -11.21
C ASN A 23 1.17 4.02 -11.84
N LYS A 24 0.13 4.61 -12.43
CA LYS A 24 0.15 5.98 -12.96
C LYS A 24 -0.57 6.90 -12.00
N TYR A 25 0.02 8.05 -11.75
CA TYR A 25 -0.51 9.06 -10.84
C TYR A 25 -0.66 10.40 -11.54
N GLU A 26 -1.52 11.24 -10.97
CA GLU A 26 -1.80 12.59 -11.46
C GLU A 26 -1.27 13.61 -10.47
N PHE A 27 -0.65 14.64 -11.03
CA PHE A 27 -0.06 15.78 -10.35
C PHE A 27 -0.52 17.06 -11.05
N LYS A 28 -0.32 18.21 -10.41
CA LYS A 28 -0.61 19.50 -11.02
C LYS A 28 0.52 20.49 -10.82
N ILE A 29 0.73 21.33 -11.82
CA ILE A 29 1.66 22.46 -11.74
C ILE A 29 0.87 23.72 -12.10
N TYR A 30 1.00 24.76 -11.28
CA TYR A 30 0.25 26.00 -11.48
C TYR A 30 1.04 26.98 -12.34
N ARG A 31 0.35 27.85 -13.07
CA ARG A 31 0.91 28.77 -14.05
C ARG A 31 2.02 29.69 -13.52
N GLY A 32 1.94 30.09 -12.26
CA GLY A 32 2.96 30.92 -11.60
C GLY A 32 4.23 30.16 -11.18
N HIS A 33 4.30 28.85 -11.39
CA HIS A 33 5.46 28.05 -11.03
C HIS A 33 6.64 28.32 -11.99
N PRO A 34 7.89 28.47 -11.51
CA PRO A 34 9.05 28.78 -12.37
C PRO A 34 9.29 27.77 -13.50
N ASP A 35 8.99 26.49 -13.24
CA ASP A 35 9.14 25.40 -14.22
C ASP A 35 7.86 25.10 -15.01
N PHE A 36 6.83 25.95 -14.95
CA PHE A 36 5.54 25.70 -15.59
C PHE A 36 5.66 25.46 -17.10
N GLU A 37 6.52 26.20 -17.80
CA GLU A 37 6.76 26.01 -19.23
C GLU A 37 7.87 25.01 -19.55
N LYS A 38 8.69 24.64 -18.57
CA LYS A 38 9.80 23.70 -18.77
C LYS A 38 9.36 22.24 -18.72
N ILE A 39 8.29 21.95 -17.99
CA ILE A 39 7.85 20.57 -17.80
C ILE A 39 7.35 19.95 -19.12
N THR A 40 7.95 18.83 -19.51
CA THR A 40 7.63 18.07 -20.71
C THR A 40 7.45 16.59 -20.37
N VAL A 41 7.06 15.80 -21.37
CA VAL A 41 7.22 14.34 -21.28
C VAL A 41 8.70 14.02 -21.03
N ASP A 42 8.95 12.96 -20.26
CA ASP A 42 10.26 12.50 -19.79
C ASP A 42 10.98 13.40 -18.78
N SER A 43 10.43 14.57 -18.43
CA SER A 43 10.95 15.35 -17.30
C SER A 43 10.94 14.52 -16.01
N VAL A 44 11.93 14.73 -15.17
CA VAL A 44 11.97 14.19 -13.81
C VAL A 44 11.58 15.30 -12.84
N CYS A 45 10.65 15.03 -11.93
CA CYS A 45 10.09 16.05 -11.05
C CYS A 45 10.12 15.64 -9.58
N TRP A 46 10.31 16.61 -8.71
CA TRP A 46 9.99 16.48 -7.28
C TRP A 46 8.52 16.76 -7.01
N THR A 47 7.97 15.97 -6.12
CA THR A 47 6.62 16.06 -5.60
C THR A 47 6.56 15.38 -4.22
N PHE A 48 5.38 15.04 -3.76
CA PHE A 48 5.15 14.26 -2.56
C PHE A 48 4.63 12.86 -2.91
N TYR A 49 4.83 11.88 -2.03
CA TYR A 49 4.40 10.52 -2.27
C TYR A 49 2.90 10.36 -2.04
N GLN A 50 2.25 9.70 -2.99
CA GLN A 50 0.87 9.26 -2.89
C GLN A 50 0.81 7.76 -3.14
N ALA A 51 0.08 7.06 -2.28
CA ALA A 51 -0.28 5.67 -2.49
C ALA A 51 -1.80 5.57 -2.49
N GLU A 52 -2.38 5.30 -3.65
CA GLU A 52 -3.83 5.32 -3.87
C GLU A 52 -4.46 6.66 -3.44
N ASP A 53 -5.18 6.70 -2.30
CA ASP A 53 -5.81 7.94 -1.79
C ASP A 53 -5.12 8.44 -0.51
N ILE A 54 -3.94 7.90 -0.18
CA ILE A 54 -3.13 8.39 0.93
C ILE A 54 -2.13 9.38 0.36
N LEU A 55 -2.29 10.65 0.74
CA LEU A 55 -1.33 11.70 0.48
C LEU A 55 -0.39 11.79 1.68
N THR A 56 0.92 11.73 1.43
CA THR A 56 1.92 11.84 2.50
C THR A 56 2.87 13.00 2.20
N PRO A 57 3.34 13.76 3.19
CA PRO A 57 4.33 14.82 2.98
C PRO A 57 5.75 14.27 2.77
N ILE A 58 5.88 13.03 2.29
CA ILE A 58 7.16 12.38 2.03
C ILE A 58 7.63 12.83 0.64
N PRO A 59 8.80 13.46 0.50
CA PRO A 59 9.32 13.84 -0.81
C PRO A 59 9.46 12.62 -1.73
N ALA A 60 9.08 12.79 -3.00
CA ALA A 60 9.12 11.74 -4.00
C ALA A 60 9.57 12.29 -5.35
N ILE A 61 10.16 11.40 -6.15
CA ILE A 61 10.59 11.68 -7.52
C ILE A 61 9.64 10.96 -8.47
N ILE A 62 9.24 11.63 -9.54
CA ILE A 62 8.46 11.04 -10.62
C ILE A 62 9.15 11.22 -11.97
N ARG A 63 8.91 10.29 -12.89
CA ARG A 63 9.13 10.50 -14.32
C ARG A 63 7.81 10.83 -14.99
N VAL A 64 7.79 11.94 -15.73
CA VAL A 64 6.61 12.42 -16.44
C VAL A 64 6.38 11.58 -17.69
N GLN A 65 5.13 11.13 -17.86
CA GLN A 65 4.68 10.40 -19.05
C GLN A 65 3.70 11.24 -19.90
N GLY A 66 3.02 12.22 -19.30
CA GLY A 66 2.07 13.07 -20.02
C GLY A 66 1.87 14.42 -19.35
N VAL A 67 1.64 15.44 -20.16
CA VAL A 67 1.33 16.81 -19.71
C VAL A 67 0.08 17.28 -20.46
N PHE A 68 -0.97 17.59 -19.71
CA PHE A 68 -2.27 18.00 -20.24
C PHE A 68 -2.53 19.46 -19.86
N SER A 69 -2.73 20.29 -20.89
CA SER A 69 -2.96 21.73 -20.74
C SER A 69 -4.33 22.16 -21.27
N GLU A 70 -5.06 21.23 -21.89
CA GLU A 70 -6.35 21.49 -22.50
C GLU A 70 -7.40 21.80 -21.43
N ARG A 71 -8.03 22.96 -21.56
CA ARG A 71 -8.98 23.50 -20.57
C ARG A 71 -10.06 22.52 -20.14
N ASN A 72 -10.62 21.75 -21.07
CA ASN A 72 -11.66 20.77 -20.78
C ASN A 72 -11.13 19.64 -19.90
N ILE A 73 -9.92 19.14 -20.19
CA ILE A 73 -9.28 18.07 -19.42
C ILE A 73 -8.99 18.60 -18.01
N VAL A 74 -8.31 19.74 -17.90
CA VAL A 74 -7.93 20.32 -16.61
C VAL A 74 -9.17 20.59 -15.75
N ARG A 75 -10.23 21.18 -16.33
CA ARG A 75 -11.49 21.44 -15.60
C ARG A 75 -12.12 20.16 -15.07
N VAL A 76 -12.17 19.08 -15.86
CA VAL A 76 -12.72 17.79 -15.43
C VAL A 76 -11.88 17.19 -14.29
N LYS A 77 -10.56 17.31 -14.35
CA LYS A 77 -9.66 16.80 -13.30
C LYS A 77 -9.80 17.58 -12.00
N LEU A 78 -9.85 18.90 -12.06
CA LEU A 78 -10.07 19.75 -10.88
C LEU A 78 -11.47 19.57 -10.27
N ALA A 79 -12.49 19.35 -11.09
CA ALA A 79 -13.82 19.00 -10.57
C ALA A 79 -13.81 17.67 -9.80
N LYS A 80 -13.05 16.67 -10.30
CA LYS A 80 -12.85 15.39 -9.58
C LYS A 80 -12.06 15.56 -8.29
N GLU A 81 -11.05 16.42 -8.26
CA GLU A 81 -10.33 16.80 -7.03
C GLU A 81 -11.31 17.28 -5.95
N GLN A 82 -12.19 18.21 -6.33
CA GLN A 82 -13.17 18.78 -5.40
C GLN A 82 -14.22 17.77 -4.93
N GLN A 83 -14.63 16.83 -5.79
CA GLN A 83 -15.51 15.72 -5.41
C GLN A 83 -14.83 14.72 -4.46
N ARG A 84 -13.52 14.48 -4.64
CA ARG A 84 -12.74 13.54 -3.83
C ARG A 84 -12.40 14.09 -2.43
N GLY A 85 -12.35 15.41 -2.27
CA GLY A 85 -12.08 16.07 -0.99
C GLY A 85 -10.59 16.11 -0.60
N TYR A 86 -9.68 15.80 -1.52
CA TYR A 86 -8.23 15.89 -1.32
C TYR A 86 -7.55 16.40 -2.60
N PRO A 87 -6.42 17.13 -2.48
CA PRO A 87 -5.79 17.77 -3.61
C PRO A 87 -5.07 16.79 -4.54
N ILE A 88 -5.04 17.11 -5.84
CA ILE A 88 -4.05 16.54 -6.76
C ILE A 88 -2.68 17.09 -6.33
N LEU A 89 -1.69 16.22 -6.14
CA LEU A 89 -0.41 16.65 -5.58
C LEU A 89 0.32 17.64 -6.49
N PRO A 90 0.97 18.67 -5.91
CA PRO A 90 1.70 19.66 -6.68
C PRO A 90 3.03 19.12 -7.18
N ILE A 91 3.46 19.57 -8.35
CA ILE A 91 4.87 19.56 -8.74
C ILE A 91 5.59 20.63 -7.93
N VAL A 92 6.69 20.24 -7.27
CA VAL A 92 7.52 21.14 -6.46
C VAL A 92 8.65 21.73 -7.30
N LYS A 93 9.24 20.94 -8.20
CA LYS A 93 10.36 21.35 -9.06
C LYS A 93 10.57 20.37 -10.20
N VAL A 94 10.96 20.86 -11.37
CA VAL A 94 11.55 20.04 -12.45
C VAL A 94 13.05 19.92 -12.22
N ILE A 95 13.58 18.70 -12.27
CA ILE A 95 14.99 18.39 -12.03
C ILE A 95 15.71 18.35 -13.38
N ASP A 96 16.47 19.40 -13.68
CA ASP A 96 17.14 19.57 -14.97
C ASP A 96 18.33 18.59 -15.16
N ASP A 97 19.11 18.34 -14.09
CA ASP A 97 20.32 17.51 -14.12
C ASP A 97 20.13 16.19 -13.36
N PHE A 98 19.05 15.46 -13.63
CA PHE A 98 18.81 14.17 -12.97
C PHE A 98 19.83 13.12 -13.45
N ASP A 99 20.66 12.65 -12.53
CA ASP A 99 21.64 11.59 -12.78
C ASP A 99 20.95 10.21 -12.83
N PHE A 100 20.72 9.72 -14.05
CA PHE A 100 20.15 8.40 -14.25
C PHE A 100 21.10 7.27 -13.87
N GLU A 101 22.43 7.48 -13.90
CA GLU A 101 23.41 6.48 -13.45
C GLU A 101 23.32 6.30 -11.93
N LEU A 102 23.08 7.39 -11.18
CA LEU A 102 22.79 7.32 -9.75
C LEU A 102 21.54 6.48 -9.47
N LEU A 103 20.48 6.61 -10.28
CA LEU A 103 19.27 5.78 -10.13
C LEU A 103 19.57 4.29 -10.37
N GLU A 104 20.36 3.96 -11.39
CA GLU A 104 20.80 2.58 -11.64
C GLU A 104 21.65 2.03 -10.50
N TYR A 105 22.55 2.85 -9.96
CA TYR A 105 23.33 2.49 -8.78
C TYR A 105 22.44 2.27 -7.55
N MET A 106 21.41 3.11 -7.35
CA MET A 106 20.42 2.92 -6.29
C MET A 106 19.67 1.58 -6.45
N PHE A 107 19.33 1.15 -7.67
CA PHE A 107 18.77 -0.18 -7.92
C PHE A 107 19.74 -1.30 -7.51
N ALA A 108 21.02 -1.18 -7.87
CA ALA A 108 22.03 -2.16 -7.50
C ALA A 108 22.22 -2.26 -5.98
N VAL A 109 22.29 -1.11 -5.30
CA VAL A 109 22.36 -1.03 -3.84
C VAL A 109 21.10 -1.59 -3.19
N HIS A 110 19.92 -1.31 -3.73
CA HIS A 110 18.66 -1.87 -3.24
C HIS A 110 18.64 -3.39 -3.35
N ASN A 111 19.08 -3.97 -4.47
CA ASN A 111 19.17 -5.43 -4.63
C ASN A 111 20.12 -6.05 -3.61
N ARG A 112 21.26 -5.41 -3.34
CA ARG A 112 22.18 -5.84 -2.30
C ARG A 112 21.55 -5.74 -0.91
N PHE A 113 20.87 -4.64 -0.61
CA PHE A 113 20.13 -4.46 0.63
C PHE A 113 19.07 -5.55 0.81
N GLN A 114 18.27 -5.85 -0.21
CA GLN A 114 17.29 -6.95 -0.18
C GLN A 114 17.94 -8.32 0.08
N SER A 115 19.12 -8.56 -0.48
CA SER A 115 19.92 -9.76 -0.20
C SER A 115 20.36 -9.81 1.27
N ASP A 116 20.85 -8.69 1.82
CA ASP A 116 21.22 -8.59 3.23
C ASP A 116 20.04 -8.79 4.17
N LEU A 117 18.88 -8.21 3.85
CA LEU A 117 17.65 -8.43 4.61
C LEU A 117 17.24 -9.90 4.59
N SER A 118 17.28 -10.55 3.42
CA SER A 118 16.99 -11.97 3.27
C SER A 118 17.95 -12.83 4.10
N ARG A 119 19.26 -12.52 4.08
CA ARG A 119 20.29 -13.21 4.85
C ARG A 119 20.08 -13.08 6.36
N LEU A 120 19.62 -11.92 6.82
CA LEU A 120 19.32 -11.65 8.23
C LEU A 120 17.96 -12.20 8.67
N GLY A 121 17.22 -12.87 7.79
CA GLY A 121 15.86 -13.32 8.06
C GLY A 121 14.87 -12.16 8.27
N TYR A 122 15.24 -10.96 7.83
CA TYR A 122 14.40 -9.78 7.90
C TYR A 122 13.37 -9.82 6.78
N ASP A 123 12.16 -10.25 7.14
CA ASP A 123 10.98 -10.37 6.28
C ASP A 123 10.20 -9.04 6.14
N GLY A 124 10.82 -7.92 6.49
CA GLY A 124 10.19 -6.60 6.51
C GLY A 124 10.16 -5.85 5.16
N ALA A 125 11.07 -6.12 4.22
CA ALA A 125 11.16 -5.34 2.96
C ALA A 125 10.36 -5.90 1.77
N ALA A 126 9.41 -6.77 2.08
CA ALA A 126 8.26 -7.07 1.22
C ALA A 126 7.00 -7.24 2.09
N LYS A 127 6.78 -6.35 3.08
CA LYS A 127 5.43 -6.10 3.61
C LYS A 127 4.67 -5.15 2.69
N ASP A 128 4.89 -5.25 1.38
CA ASP A 128 3.99 -4.71 0.38
C ASP A 128 2.63 -5.39 0.52
N LEU A 129 1.58 -4.59 0.57
CA LEU A 129 0.42 -4.80 -0.28
C LEU A 129 0.08 -6.28 -0.56
N ASP A 130 -0.33 -7.04 0.47
CA ASP A 130 -0.98 -8.33 0.23
C ASP A 130 -2.12 -8.06 -0.78
N PRO A 131 -2.19 -8.73 -1.94
CA PRO A 131 -3.28 -8.50 -2.90
C PRO A 131 -4.66 -8.66 -2.25
N ARG A 132 -4.75 -9.44 -1.15
CA ARG A 132 -5.94 -9.55 -0.30
C ARG A 132 -6.22 -8.27 0.49
N ASN A 133 -5.21 -7.52 0.92
CA ASN A 133 -5.33 -6.22 1.58
C ASN A 133 -5.76 -5.12 0.61
N LEU A 134 -5.21 -5.07 -0.62
CA LEU A 134 -5.71 -4.19 -1.69
C LEU A 134 -7.18 -4.49 -2.03
N LYS A 135 -7.50 -5.77 -2.25
CA LYS A 135 -8.87 -6.20 -2.57
C LYS A 135 -9.84 -5.85 -1.44
N ARG A 136 -9.44 -6.05 -0.19
CA ARG A 136 -10.23 -5.67 0.98
C ARG A 136 -10.40 -4.15 1.08
N ALA A 137 -9.33 -3.37 0.89
CA ALA A 137 -9.36 -1.91 0.96
C ALA A 137 -10.29 -1.34 -0.11
N ARG A 138 -10.22 -1.89 -1.33
CA ARG A 138 -11.12 -1.55 -2.43
C ARG A 138 -12.58 -1.88 -2.10
N ILE A 139 -12.85 -3.05 -1.51
CA ILE A 139 -14.20 -3.44 -1.07
C ILE A 139 -14.72 -2.51 0.02
N GLN A 140 -13.90 -2.17 1.02
CA GLN A 140 -14.29 -1.24 2.09
C GLN A 140 -14.59 0.15 1.52
N ARG A 141 -13.73 0.68 0.65
CA ARG A 141 -13.91 1.98 0.02
C ARG A 141 -15.21 2.04 -0.78
N GLU A 142 -15.49 1.01 -1.58
CA GLU A 142 -16.72 0.97 -2.39
C GLU A 142 -17.98 0.90 -1.51
N ILE A 143 -17.92 0.19 -0.37
CA ILE A 143 -19.00 0.16 0.62
C ILE A 143 -19.23 1.55 1.23
N HIS A 144 -18.17 2.26 1.61
CA HIS A 144 -18.28 3.64 2.13
C HIS A 144 -18.81 4.61 1.07
N ARG A 145 -18.37 4.49 -0.19
CA ARG A 145 -18.89 5.31 -1.31
C ARG A 145 -20.39 5.09 -1.49
N LEU A 146 -20.82 3.84 -1.63
CA LEU A 146 -22.24 3.50 -1.83
C LEU A 146 -23.10 3.92 -0.63
N SER A 147 -22.56 3.86 0.58
CA SER A 147 -23.25 4.36 1.79
C SER A 147 -23.36 5.88 1.79
N HIS A 148 -22.31 6.60 1.34
CA HIS A 148 -22.33 8.06 1.20
C HIS A 148 -23.33 8.51 0.13
N ASP A 149 -23.48 7.73 -0.95
CA ASP A 149 -24.52 7.90 -1.98
C ASP A 149 -25.95 7.56 -1.47
N GLY A 150 -26.13 7.33 -0.16
CA GLY A 150 -27.42 7.09 0.50
C GLY A 150 -27.96 5.66 0.37
N LYS A 151 -27.17 4.69 -0.12
CA LYS A 151 -27.65 3.31 -0.26
C LYS A 151 -27.64 2.56 1.08
N GLY A 152 -28.71 1.83 1.35
CA GLY A 152 -28.83 0.99 2.53
C GLY A 152 -27.95 -0.26 2.48
N THR A 153 -27.60 -0.82 3.64
CA THR A 153 -26.69 -1.98 3.76
C THR A 153 -27.13 -3.22 2.97
N ARG A 154 -28.44 -3.41 2.78
CA ARG A 154 -29.01 -4.51 1.98
C ARG A 154 -28.68 -4.35 0.50
N THR A 155 -28.92 -3.16 -0.03
CA THR A 155 -28.65 -2.80 -1.43
C THR A 155 -27.15 -2.84 -1.73
N ILE A 156 -26.31 -2.37 -0.80
CA ILE A 156 -24.85 -2.44 -0.95
C ILE A 156 -24.37 -3.90 -1.04
N ALA A 157 -24.88 -4.79 -0.18
CA ALA A 157 -24.54 -6.20 -0.18
C ALA A 157 -24.90 -6.88 -1.52
N GLU A 158 -26.06 -6.55 -2.09
CA GLU A 158 -26.53 -7.05 -3.38
C GLU A 158 -25.68 -6.52 -4.54
N ILE A 159 -25.33 -5.23 -4.57
CA ILE A 159 -24.46 -4.62 -5.59
C ILE A 159 -23.04 -5.22 -5.54
N MET A 160 -22.51 -5.44 -4.35
CA MET A 160 -21.13 -5.87 -4.14
C MET A 160 -20.95 -7.40 -4.17
N GLY A 161 -22.04 -8.17 -4.17
CA GLY A 161 -21.98 -9.64 -4.09
C GLY A 161 -21.36 -10.16 -2.78
N ILE A 162 -21.57 -9.46 -1.66
CA ILE A 162 -21.00 -9.80 -0.34
C ILE A 162 -22.08 -9.88 0.74
N SER A 163 -21.75 -10.48 1.89
CA SER A 163 -22.71 -10.59 2.99
C SER A 163 -23.04 -9.23 3.64
N ARG A 164 -24.28 -9.06 4.11
CA ARG A 164 -24.70 -7.85 4.87
C ARG A 164 -23.86 -7.63 6.14
N ASN A 165 -23.36 -8.70 6.74
CA ASN A 165 -22.48 -8.62 7.91
C ASN A 165 -21.10 -8.05 7.56
N THR A 166 -20.57 -8.41 6.38
CA THR A 166 -19.33 -7.81 5.86
C THR A 166 -19.50 -6.31 5.61
N VAL A 167 -20.65 -5.89 5.07
CA VAL A 167 -20.97 -4.47 4.87
C VAL A 167 -20.99 -3.70 6.20
N LYS A 168 -21.73 -4.20 7.19
CA LYS A 168 -21.77 -3.59 8.53
C LYS A 168 -20.38 -3.49 9.17
N LYS A 169 -19.60 -4.57 9.09
CA LYS A 169 -18.23 -4.62 9.63
C LYS A 169 -17.36 -3.52 9.00
N TYR A 170 -17.39 -3.39 7.67
CA TYR A 170 -16.50 -2.47 6.95
C TYR A 170 -16.91 -1.00 7.10
N LEU A 171 -18.19 -0.71 7.36
CA LEU A 171 -18.66 0.63 7.72
C LEU A 171 -18.24 1.07 9.13
N GLN A 172 -18.06 0.13 10.06
CA GLN A 172 -17.71 0.40 11.46
C GLN A 172 -16.21 0.55 11.72
N LEU A 173 -15.35 0.03 10.83
CA LEU A 173 -13.90 0.10 10.98
C LEU A 173 -13.36 1.44 10.48
N THR A 174 -12.59 2.16 11.32
CA THR A 174 -11.76 3.29 10.86
C THR A 174 -10.64 2.79 9.93
N THR A 175 -10.11 3.64 9.05
CA THR A 175 -8.99 3.26 8.14
C THR A 175 -7.78 2.73 8.92
N LYS A 176 -7.51 3.29 10.10
CA LYS A 176 -6.45 2.83 11.00
C LYS A 176 -6.73 1.43 11.57
N GLU A 177 -7.96 1.17 12.02
CA GLU A 177 -8.36 -0.15 12.54
C GLU A 177 -8.39 -1.21 11.44
N PHE A 178 -8.87 -0.84 10.25
CA PHE A 178 -8.93 -1.67 9.06
C PHE A 178 -7.54 -2.13 8.59
N LEU A 179 -6.56 -1.23 8.59
CA LEU A 179 -5.16 -1.56 8.27
C LEU A 179 -4.49 -2.34 9.41
N SER A 180 -4.89 -2.12 10.67
CA SER A 180 -4.33 -2.78 11.86
C SER A 180 -4.84 -4.22 12.10
N GLU A 181 -5.97 -4.63 11.50
CA GLU A 181 -6.49 -6.01 11.56
C GLU A 181 -5.52 -7.08 10.98
N THR A 182 -4.36 -6.67 10.47
CA THR A 182 -3.32 -7.55 9.91
C THR A 182 -2.16 -7.86 10.87
N ASN A 183 -2.10 -7.22 12.04
CA ASN A 183 -1.24 -7.69 13.12
C ASN A 183 -1.91 -8.90 13.78
N ASN A 184 -1.73 -10.09 13.19
CA ASN A 184 -1.97 -11.31 13.92
C ASN A 184 -1.08 -11.24 15.17
N PRO A 185 -1.62 -11.20 16.39
CA PRO A 185 -0.83 -11.10 17.61
C PRO A 185 0.19 -12.25 17.69
N LEU A 186 -0.07 -13.37 17.01
CA LEU A 186 0.88 -14.48 16.91
C LEU A 186 2.14 -14.22 16.09
N ARG A 187 2.23 -13.10 15.35
CA ARG A 187 3.44 -12.73 14.60
C ARG A 187 4.62 -12.52 15.52
N GLU A 188 4.40 -12.02 16.73
CA GLU A 188 5.47 -11.79 17.70
C GLU A 188 6.13 -13.11 18.15
N TYR A 189 5.39 -14.22 18.07
CA TYR A 189 5.87 -15.57 18.40
C TYR A 189 6.26 -16.39 17.16
N GLN A 190 6.22 -15.81 15.94
CA GLN A 190 6.42 -16.55 14.70
C GLN A 190 7.78 -17.24 14.65
N ARG A 191 8.82 -16.55 15.12
CA ARG A 191 10.18 -17.08 15.15
C ARG A 191 10.27 -18.34 16.01
N ASP A 192 9.79 -18.25 17.25
CA ASP A 192 9.83 -19.37 18.19
C ASP A 192 8.99 -20.56 17.70
N ILE A 193 7.82 -20.30 17.10
CA ILE A 193 7.01 -21.35 16.46
C ILE A 193 7.81 -22.06 15.36
N LEU A 194 8.50 -21.32 14.49
CA LEU A 194 9.31 -21.89 13.42
C LEU A 194 10.52 -22.66 13.96
N GLU A 195 11.17 -22.18 15.02
CA GLU A 195 12.27 -22.90 15.68
C GLU A 195 11.82 -24.29 16.16
N HIS A 196 10.64 -24.39 16.81
CA HIS A 196 10.09 -25.70 17.20
C HIS A 196 9.75 -26.58 15.99
N LEU A 197 9.17 -25.98 14.93
CA LEU A 197 8.80 -26.71 13.72
C LEU A 197 10.00 -27.24 12.93
N TYR A 198 11.13 -26.53 12.94
CA TYR A 198 12.37 -26.98 12.27
C TYR A 198 13.21 -27.91 13.16
N ALA A 199 13.14 -27.77 14.48
CA ALA A 199 13.79 -28.68 15.42
C ALA A 199 13.17 -30.09 15.37
N ASP A 200 11.84 -30.18 15.29
CA ASP A 200 11.12 -31.42 15.05
C ASP A 200 9.91 -31.18 14.14
N HIS A 201 9.99 -31.64 12.89
CA HIS A 201 8.91 -31.48 11.91
C HIS A 201 7.61 -32.21 12.32
N ARG A 202 7.69 -33.20 13.22
CA ARG A 202 6.54 -33.97 13.72
C ARG A 202 5.88 -33.34 14.94
N VAL A 203 6.55 -32.37 15.58
CA VAL A 203 6.13 -31.73 16.83
C VAL A 203 4.64 -31.41 16.82
N SER A 204 3.95 -31.68 17.93
CA SER A 204 2.52 -31.42 18.00
C SER A 204 2.27 -29.92 18.18
N ILE A 205 1.32 -29.36 17.42
CA ILE A 205 0.93 -27.95 17.55
C ILE A 205 0.53 -27.60 18.99
N ARG A 206 -0.07 -28.55 19.72
CA ARG A 206 -0.43 -28.39 21.13
C ARG A 206 0.78 -28.28 22.05
N HIS A 207 1.86 -29.00 21.74
CA HIS A 207 3.12 -28.89 22.46
C HIS A 207 3.74 -27.50 22.27
N ILE A 208 3.87 -27.05 21.02
CA ILE A 208 4.37 -25.69 20.72
C ILE A 208 3.52 -24.62 21.43
N TYR A 209 2.19 -24.78 21.44
CA TYR A 209 1.31 -23.83 22.12
C TYR A 209 1.57 -23.76 23.63
N ASN A 210 1.72 -24.92 24.28
CA ASN A 210 1.97 -24.98 25.72
C ASN A 210 3.35 -24.42 26.09
N GLU A 211 4.39 -24.77 25.33
CA GLU A 211 5.75 -24.26 25.56
C GLU A 211 5.82 -22.74 25.40
N LEU A 212 5.11 -22.18 24.42
CA LEU A 212 5.03 -20.74 24.26
C LEU A 212 4.19 -20.09 25.37
N GLN A 213 3.09 -20.71 25.82
CA GLN A 213 2.34 -20.20 26.97
C GLN A 213 3.23 -20.17 28.23
N GLU A 214 4.05 -21.19 28.47
CA GLU A 214 5.01 -21.21 29.58
C GLU A 214 6.13 -20.17 29.40
N LYS A 215 6.72 -20.08 28.20
CA LYS A 215 7.81 -19.12 27.89
C LYS A 215 7.40 -17.66 28.04
N TYR A 216 6.12 -17.35 27.81
CA TYR A 216 5.59 -15.98 27.85
C TYR A 216 4.62 -15.74 29.02
N ASP A 217 4.72 -16.49 30.12
CA ASP A 217 3.92 -16.31 31.33
C ASP A 217 2.39 -16.25 31.08
N ASN A 218 1.90 -17.11 30.22
CA ASN A 218 0.52 -17.18 29.74
C ASN A 218 0.00 -15.91 29.03
N ASN A 219 0.89 -15.04 28.53
CA ASN A 219 0.49 -13.78 27.89
C ASN A 219 0.06 -13.90 26.42
N ILE A 220 0.01 -15.11 25.87
CA ILE A 220 -0.46 -15.31 24.49
C ILE A 220 -1.98 -15.10 24.45
N LYS A 221 -2.38 -13.91 23.99
CA LYS A 221 -3.77 -13.41 23.99
C LYS A 221 -4.71 -14.10 22.99
N VAL A 222 -4.32 -15.25 22.42
CA VAL A 222 -5.14 -15.97 21.45
C VAL A 222 -5.36 -17.42 21.84
N GLY A 223 -6.58 -17.90 21.60
CA GLY A 223 -6.94 -19.28 21.91
C GLY A 223 -6.27 -20.30 20.96
N TYR A 224 -6.12 -21.52 21.47
CA TYR A 224 -5.49 -22.65 20.77
C TYR A 224 -5.99 -22.87 19.33
N ARG A 225 -7.29 -22.70 19.05
CA ARG A 225 -7.81 -22.87 17.67
C ARG A 225 -7.21 -21.87 16.68
N GLN A 226 -7.06 -20.62 17.10
CA GLN A 226 -6.47 -19.56 16.27
C GLN A 226 -4.97 -19.81 16.11
N PHE A 227 -4.29 -20.19 17.19
CA PHE A 227 -2.89 -20.62 17.16
C PHE A 227 -2.67 -21.79 16.19
N ALA A 228 -3.45 -22.85 16.32
CA ALA A 228 -3.29 -24.05 15.51
C ALA A 228 -3.51 -23.79 14.01
N ARG A 229 -4.46 -22.93 13.67
CA ARG A 229 -4.66 -22.48 12.29
C ARG A 229 -3.44 -21.72 11.76
N TYR A 230 -2.86 -20.86 12.58
CA TYR A 230 -1.67 -20.10 12.21
C TYR A 230 -0.44 -21.01 11.99
N VAL A 231 -0.20 -21.96 12.89
CA VAL A 231 0.90 -22.94 12.75
C VAL A 231 0.73 -23.82 11.51
N LYS A 232 -0.49 -24.25 11.18
CA LYS A 232 -0.78 -24.99 9.93
C LYS A 232 -0.40 -24.17 8.69
N ASN A 233 -0.81 -22.90 8.64
CA ASN A 233 -0.45 -22.01 7.55
C ASN A 233 1.07 -21.81 7.43
N LEU A 234 1.80 -21.75 8.56
CA LEU A 234 3.26 -21.67 8.55
C LEU A 234 3.89 -22.94 7.97
N ARG A 235 3.40 -24.14 8.33
CA ARG A 235 3.88 -25.40 7.72
C ARG A 235 3.69 -25.42 6.21
N GLU A 236 2.50 -25.06 5.74
CA GLU A 236 2.20 -25.00 4.30
C GLU A 236 3.10 -23.98 3.59
N LYS A 237 3.25 -22.77 4.16
CA LYS A 237 4.07 -21.70 3.57
C LYS A 237 5.55 -22.07 3.50
N HIS A 238 6.07 -22.71 4.54
CA HIS A 238 7.48 -23.07 4.66
C HIS A 238 7.80 -24.48 4.14
N LYS A 239 6.81 -25.18 3.55
CA LYS A 239 6.92 -26.56 3.04
C LYS A 239 7.48 -27.54 4.09
N ILE A 240 7.05 -27.40 5.34
CA ILE A 240 7.47 -28.28 6.45
C ILE A 240 6.53 -29.49 6.46
N GLU A 241 6.99 -30.57 5.84
CA GLU A 241 6.24 -31.81 5.74
C GLU A 241 6.26 -32.59 7.06
N ARG A 242 5.07 -33.08 7.43
CA ARG A 242 4.91 -33.97 8.57
C ARG A 242 5.12 -35.41 8.09
N ASN A 243 6.37 -35.76 7.80
CA ASN A 243 6.73 -37.16 7.52
C ASN A 243 6.41 -38.04 8.72
#